data_AF-A0A935BLM1-F1
#
_entry.id   AF-A0A935BLM1-F1
#
_cell.length_a   1.000
_cell.length_b   1.000
_cell.length_c   1.000
_cell.angle_alpha   90.00
_cell.angle_beta   90.00
_cell.angle_gamma   90.00
#
_symmetry.space_group_name_H-M   'P 1'
#
loop_
_entity.id
_entity.type
_entity.pdbx_description
1 polymer ?
#
loop_
_entity_poly.entity_id
_entity_poly.type
_entity_poly.pdbx_seq_one_letter_code
_entity_poly.pdbx_strand_id
1 'polypeptide(L)'
;MEARLKRAIFEGIDTSAAAVAKAISADEAAVAEMFAAARSAINGFEVAAPEKSLPVLVRGYSIASSNESSSRSAGAKSFFSERKSLFAEAIVLAAGIQIDALADRDTVVPGESFAVGAKAFTNGRSEVNVTSLKLSAPTNWTVTTAQFRRQTARPL
;
A
#
# COMPACT_ATOMS: atom_id res chain seq x y z
N MET A 1 -22.84 17.67 -14.22
CA MET A 1 -22.93 16.89 -15.47
C MET A 1 -22.07 15.62 -15.44
N GLU A 2 -20.86 15.65 -14.85
CA GLU A 2 -19.95 14.48 -14.76
C GLU A 2 -20.49 13.25 -14.00
N ALA A 3 -21.22 13.42 -12.90
CA ALA A 3 -21.72 12.29 -12.10
C ALA A 3 -22.73 11.40 -12.85
N ARG A 4 -23.41 11.94 -13.87
CA ARG A 4 -24.34 11.22 -14.73
C ARG A 4 -23.61 10.38 -15.79
N LEU A 5 -22.48 10.87 -16.32
CA LEU A 5 -21.66 10.15 -17.29
C LEU A 5 -20.93 8.95 -16.66
N LYS A 6 -20.42 9.08 -15.43
CA LYS A 6 -19.74 7.97 -14.73
C LYS A 6 -20.66 6.78 -14.41
N ARG A 7 -21.96 7.02 -14.22
CA ARG A 7 -22.93 5.92 -14.03
C ARG A 7 -23.29 5.22 -15.33
N ALA A 8 -23.35 5.94 -16.44
CA ALA A 8 -23.74 5.40 -17.74
C ALA A 8 -22.76 4.35 -18.30
N ILE A 9 -21.46 4.50 -18.03
CA ILE A 9 -20.44 3.56 -18.55
C ILE A 9 -20.40 2.21 -17.82
N PHE A 10 -21.02 2.12 -16.64
CA PHE A 10 -21.11 0.90 -15.85
C PHE A 10 -22.56 0.42 -15.69
N GLU A 11 -23.51 1.01 -16.43
CA GLU A 11 -24.88 0.51 -16.47
C GLU A 11 -24.87 -0.95 -16.98
N GLY A 12 -25.42 -1.85 -16.17
CA GLY A 12 -25.45 -3.29 -16.43
C GLY A 12 -24.30 -4.11 -15.83
N ILE A 13 -23.27 -3.47 -15.24
CA ILE A 13 -22.22 -4.18 -14.50
C ILE A 13 -22.54 -4.12 -13.00
N ASP A 14 -22.77 -5.29 -12.40
CA ASP A 14 -22.93 -5.41 -10.96
C ASP A 14 -21.56 -5.29 -10.27
N THR A 15 -21.27 -4.11 -9.72
CA THR A 15 -20.04 -3.83 -8.96
C THR A 15 -20.25 -4.00 -7.45
N SER A 16 -21.32 -4.67 -7.02
CA SER A 16 -21.57 -4.94 -5.61
C SER A 16 -20.48 -5.85 -5.02
N ALA A 17 -20.30 -5.77 -3.70
CA ALA A 17 -19.40 -6.69 -3.00
C ALA A 17 -19.77 -8.16 -3.24
N ALA A 18 -21.07 -8.47 -3.31
CA ALA A 18 -21.61 -9.78 -3.62
C ALA A 18 -21.16 -10.28 -5.00
N ALA A 19 -21.33 -9.46 -6.04
CA ALA A 19 -20.93 -9.81 -7.39
C ALA A 19 -19.42 -10.00 -7.51
N VAL A 20 -18.63 -9.12 -6.89
CA VAL A 20 -17.17 -9.22 -6.88
C VAL A 20 -16.73 -10.49 -6.14
N ALA A 21 -17.27 -10.74 -4.95
CA ALA A 21 -16.93 -11.93 -4.15
C ALA A 21 -17.24 -13.22 -4.90
N LYS A 22 -18.40 -13.28 -5.57
CA LYS A 22 -18.76 -14.40 -6.45
C LYS A 22 -17.78 -14.57 -7.62
N ALA A 23 -17.38 -13.47 -8.27
CA ALA A 23 -16.49 -13.52 -9.42
C ALA A 23 -15.08 -14.02 -9.08
N ILE A 24 -14.58 -13.70 -7.88
CA ILE A 24 -13.24 -14.10 -7.43
C ILE A 24 -13.24 -15.35 -6.53
N SER A 25 -14.41 -15.92 -6.24
CA SER A 25 -14.60 -17.00 -5.27
C SER A 25 -14.04 -16.66 -3.88
N ALA A 26 -14.40 -15.49 -3.36
CA ALA A 26 -14.04 -15.02 -2.02
C ALA A 26 -15.25 -14.93 -1.10
N ASP A 27 -14.99 -14.71 0.19
CA ASP A 27 -16.01 -14.36 1.17
C ASP A 27 -16.57 -12.95 0.89
N GLU A 28 -17.89 -12.88 0.74
CA GLU A 28 -18.61 -11.62 0.50
C GLU A 28 -18.44 -10.65 1.68
N ALA A 29 -18.47 -11.14 2.91
CA ALA A 29 -18.34 -10.29 4.10
C ALA A 29 -16.98 -9.58 4.11
N ALA A 30 -15.91 -10.30 3.82
CA ALA A 30 -14.57 -9.73 3.69
C ALA A 30 -14.48 -8.65 2.59
N VAL A 31 -15.05 -8.91 1.41
CA VAL A 31 -15.06 -7.92 0.31
C VAL A 31 -15.89 -6.69 0.68
N ALA A 32 -17.06 -6.89 1.29
CA ALA A 32 -17.95 -5.81 1.72
C ALA A 32 -17.30 -4.94 2.80
N GLU A 33 -16.67 -5.54 3.81
CA GLU A 33 -15.98 -4.84 4.88
C GLU A 33 -14.79 -4.03 4.36
N MET A 34 -14.02 -4.60 3.43
CA MET A 34 -12.91 -3.89 2.78
C MET A 34 -13.40 -2.70 1.95
N PHE A 35 -14.49 -2.85 1.18
CA PHE A 35 -15.10 -1.75 0.42
C PHE A 35 -15.68 -0.68 1.35
N ALA A 36 -16.27 -1.08 2.47
CA ALA A 36 -16.75 -0.14 3.49
C ALA A 36 -15.60 0.67 4.10
N ALA A 37 -14.45 0.04 4.38
CA ALA A 37 -13.26 0.72 4.85
C ALA A 37 -12.76 1.76 3.82
N ALA A 38 -12.64 1.37 2.54
CA ALA A 38 -12.24 2.31 1.48
C ALA A 38 -13.22 3.48 1.35
N ARG A 39 -14.53 3.22 1.40
CA ARG A 39 -15.56 4.26 1.29
C ARG A 39 -15.56 5.19 2.49
N SER A 40 -15.35 4.66 3.69
CA SER A 40 -15.21 5.45 4.91
C SER A 40 -13.97 6.33 4.87
N ALA A 41 -12.83 5.81 4.38
CA ALA A 41 -11.62 6.59 4.17
C ALA A 41 -11.84 7.76 3.20
N ILE A 42 -12.53 7.52 2.08
CA ILE A 42 -12.86 8.57 1.09
C ILE A 42 -13.79 9.62 1.68
N ASN A 43 -14.86 9.19 2.36
CA ASN A 43 -15.87 10.10 2.92
C ASN A 43 -15.34 10.93 4.09
N GLY A 44 -14.43 10.36 4.88
CA GLY A 44 -13.81 11.01 6.03
C GLY A 44 -12.47 11.68 5.72
N PHE A 45 -12.08 11.78 4.45
CA PHE A 45 -10.78 12.33 4.07
C PHE A 45 -10.74 13.85 4.30
N GLU A 46 -9.81 14.29 5.15
CA GLU A 46 -9.52 15.70 5.40
C GLU A 46 -8.17 16.09 4.79
N VAL A 47 -8.16 16.97 3.79
CA VAL A 47 -6.91 17.41 3.12
C VAL A 47 -5.91 18.04 4.11
N ALA A 48 -6.42 18.76 5.11
CA ALA A 48 -5.57 19.40 6.12
C ALA A 48 -5.06 18.43 7.20
N ALA A 49 -5.66 17.24 7.32
CA ALA A 49 -5.35 16.23 8.33
C ALA A 49 -5.50 14.81 7.74
N PRO A 50 -4.73 14.46 6.69
CA PRO A 50 -4.87 13.18 6.00
C PRO A 50 -4.58 11.98 6.92
N GLU A 51 -3.78 12.18 7.97
CA GLU A 51 -3.46 11.19 9.00
C GLU A 51 -4.71 10.62 9.71
N LYS A 52 -5.82 11.36 9.75
CA LYS A 52 -7.08 10.88 10.33
C LYS A 52 -7.68 9.68 9.58
N SER A 53 -7.31 9.50 8.31
CA SER A 53 -7.74 8.36 7.51
C SER A 53 -6.94 7.08 7.80
N LEU A 54 -5.80 7.18 8.50
CA LEU A 54 -4.91 6.03 8.74
C LEU A 54 -5.60 4.83 9.42
N PRO A 55 -6.41 5.00 10.50
CA PRO A 55 -7.02 3.85 11.17
C PRO A 55 -7.91 3.01 10.23
N VAL A 56 -8.68 3.67 9.36
CA VAL A 56 -9.57 2.98 8.44
C VAL A 56 -8.82 2.40 7.24
N LEU A 57 -7.77 3.06 6.75
CA LEU A 57 -6.89 2.52 5.72
C LEU A 57 -6.13 1.28 6.20
N VAL A 58 -5.59 1.30 7.42
CA VAL A 58 -4.91 0.16 8.05
C VAL A 58 -5.88 -1.02 8.25
N ARG A 59 -7.13 -0.74 8.58
CA ARG A 59 -8.19 -1.75 8.66
C ARG A 59 -8.42 -2.44 7.31
N GLY A 60 -8.58 -1.67 6.25
CA GLY A 60 -8.72 -2.18 4.88
C GLY A 60 -7.50 -2.99 4.43
N TYR A 61 -6.29 -2.51 4.71
CA TYR A 61 -5.04 -3.22 4.46
C TYR A 61 -5.01 -4.59 5.17
N SER A 62 -5.41 -4.63 6.44
CA SER A 62 -5.38 -5.85 7.25
C SER A 62 -6.35 -6.91 6.73
N ILE A 63 -7.54 -6.49 6.28
CA ILE A 63 -8.53 -7.36 5.64
C ILE A 63 -7.95 -7.93 4.34
N ALA A 64 -7.38 -7.07 3.48
CA ALA A 64 -6.79 -7.50 2.21
C ALA A 64 -5.61 -8.47 2.43
N SER A 65 -4.69 -8.16 3.35
CA SER A 65 -3.52 -8.99 3.63
C SER A 65 -3.89 -10.36 4.20
N SER A 66 -4.90 -10.42 5.08
CA SER A 66 -5.35 -11.67 5.69
C SER A 66 -6.02 -12.57 4.66
N ASN A 67 -6.86 -11.99 3.79
CA ASN A 67 -7.56 -12.74 2.75
C ASN A 67 -6.66 -13.12 1.56
N GLU A 68 -5.64 -12.32 1.22
CA GLU A 68 -4.60 -12.72 0.26
C GLU A 68 -3.89 -14.00 0.73
N SER A 69 -3.58 -14.07 2.03
CA SER A 69 -2.81 -15.18 2.62
C SER A 69 -3.65 -16.44 2.85
N SER A 70 -4.94 -16.29 3.17
CA SER A 70 -5.84 -17.41 3.45
C SER A 70 -6.57 -17.94 2.20
N SER A 71 -6.65 -17.14 1.13
CA SER A 71 -7.38 -17.55 -0.07
C SER A 71 -6.66 -18.65 -0.85
N ARG A 72 -7.46 -19.63 -1.28
CA ARG A 72 -7.02 -20.73 -2.15
C ARG A 72 -7.26 -20.44 -3.62
N SER A 73 -8.13 -19.49 -3.96
CA SER A 73 -8.41 -19.16 -5.36
C SER A 73 -7.34 -18.19 -5.89
N ALA A 74 -6.82 -18.47 -7.08
CA ALA A 74 -5.86 -17.58 -7.73
C ALA A 74 -6.47 -16.19 -8.00
N GLY A 75 -7.77 -16.16 -8.32
CA GLY A 75 -8.54 -14.93 -8.54
C GLY A 75 -8.62 -14.05 -7.31
N ALA A 76 -9.07 -14.59 -6.17
CA ALA A 76 -9.14 -13.82 -4.93
C ALA A 76 -7.76 -13.45 -4.41
N LYS A 77 -6.77 -14.34 -4.52
CA LYS A 77 -5.39 -14.02 -4.11
C LYS A 77 -4.85 -12.82 -4.89
N SER A 78 -5.01 -12.81 -6.22
CA SER A 78 -4.57 -11.69 -7.06
C SER A 78 -5.33 -10.41 -6.74
N PHE A 79 -6.66 -10.51 -6.58
CA PHE A 79 -7.50 -9.36 -6.22
C PHE A 79 -7.09 -8.76 -4.86
N PHE A 80 -6.96 -9.56 -3.82
CA PHE A 80 -6.56 -9.06 -2.50
C PHE A 80 -5.11 -8.55 -2.49
N SER A 81 -4.21 -9.13 -3.28
CA SER A 81 -2.85 -8.61 -3.46
C SER A 81 -2.83 -7.21 -4.06
N GLU A 82 -3.63 -6.98 -5.12
CA GLU A 82 -3.79 -5.65 -5.72
C GLU A 82 -4.38 -4.65 -4.71
N ARG A 83 -5.45 -5.03 -4.00
CA ARG A 83 -6.11 -4.16 -3.02
C ARG A 83 -5.20 -3.82 -1.84
N LYS A 84 -4.42 -4.78 -1.37
CA LYS A 84 -3.40 -4.58 -0.35
C LYS A 84 -2.36 -3.54 -0.79
N SER A 85 -1.88 -3.61 -2.04
CA SER A 85 -0.95 -2.61 -2.59
C SER A 85 -1.56 -1.21 -2.64
N LEU A 86 -2.82 -1.08 -3.06
CA LEU A 86 -3.53 0.20 -3.07
C LEU A 86 -3.72 0.78 -1.66
N PHE A 87 -4.07 -0.04 -0.67
CA PHE A 87 -4.14 0.43 0.71
C PHE A 87 -2.76 0.83 1.26
N ALA A 88 -1.71 0.08 0.93
CA ALA A 88 -0.36 0.42 1.35
C ALA A 88 0.08 1.79 0.79
N GLU A 89 -0.20 2.05 -0.48
CA GLU A 89 0.07 3.35 -1.12
C GLU A 89 -0.73 4.47 -0.44
N ALA A 90 -2.03 4.27 -0.21
CA ALA A 90 -2.87 5.23 0.48
C ALA A 90 -2.39 5.52 1.91
N ILE A 91 -1.90 4.50 2.64
CA ILE A 91 -1.32 4.67 3.98
C ILE A 91 -0.06 5.53 3.92
N VAL A 92 0.85 5.28 2.96
CA VAL A 92 2.08 6.07 2.78
C VAL A 92 1.75 7.54 2.51
N LEU A 93 0.80 7.79 1.61
CA LEU A 93 0.32 9.14 1.28
C LEU A 93 -0.33 9.82 2.48
N ALA A 94 -1.23 9.12 3.18
CA ALA A 94 -1.93 9.66 4.34
C ALA A 94 -1.01 9.95 5.53
N ALA A 95 0.02 9.12 5.72
CA ALA A 95 1.03 9.31 6.75
C ALA A 95 2.07 10.39 6.38
N GLY A 96 2.06 10.89 5.14
CA GLY A 96 3.08 11.81 4.64
C GLY A 96 4.48 11.21 4.70
N ILE A 97 4.61 9.91 4.44
CA ILE A 97 5.89 9.21 4.40
C ILE A 97 6.47 9.35 2.99
N GLN A 98 7.70 9.84 2.90
CA GLN A 98 8.47 9.85 1.67
C GLN A 98 9.69 8.95 1.84
N ILE A 99 9.88 8.01 0.92
CA ILE A 99 11.04 7.12 0.90
C ILE A 99 11.92 7.52 -0.27
N ASP A 100 13.19 7.78 0.04
CA ASP A 100 14.21 8.05 -0.96
C ASP A 100 15.28 6.96 -0.88
N ALA A 101 15.61 6.36 -2.02
CA ALA A 101 16.58 5.28 -2.13
C ALA A 101 17.65 5.69 -3.14
N LEU A 102 18.88 5.85 -2.65
CA LEU A 102 20.00 6.32 -3.45
C LEU A 102 21.09 5.26 -3.49
N ALA A 103 21.50 4.89 -4.69
CA ALA A 103 22.70 4.09 -4.90
C ALA A 103 23.95 4.96 -4.68
N ASP A 104 25.00 4.37 -4.12
CA ASP A 104 26.30 5.06 -3.99
C ASP A 104 27.04 5.23 -5.32
N ARG A 105 26.53 4.61 -6.39
CA ARG A 105 27.09 4.63 -7.75
C ARG A 105 25.97 4.72 -8.79
N ASP A 106 26.17 5.55 -9.81
CA ASP A 106 25.22 5.73 -10.91
C ASP A 106 25.33 4.64 -11.98
N THR A 107 26.53 4.09 -12.19
CA THR A 107 26.79 3.04 -13.18
C THR A 107 27.51 1.88 -12.51
N VAL A 108 27.00 0.67 -12.75
CA VAL A 108 27.52 -0.57 -12.16
C VAL A 108 27.85 -1.53 -13.30
N VAL A 109 29.04 -2.11 -13.28
CA VAL A 109 29.47 -3.11 -14.27
C VAL A 109 29.05 -4.52 -13.79
N PRO A 110 28.72 -5.46 -14.69
CA PRO A 110 28.43 -6.84 -14.30
C PRO A 110 29.54 -7.44 -13.41
N GLY A 111 29.14 -8.05 -12.29
CA GLY A 111 30.06 -8.65 -11.31
C GLY A 111 30.45 -7.72 -10.16
N GLU A 112 30.13 -6.43 -10.22
CA GLU A 112 30.35 -5.51 -9.11
C GLU A 112 29.25 -5.57 -8.04
N SER A 113 29.56 -5.02 -6.87
CA SER A 113 28.62 -4.76 -5.79
C SER A 113 28.56 -3.25 -5.53
N PHE A 114 27.41 -2.77 -5.08
CA PHE A 114 27.18 -1.37 -4.73
C PHE A 114 26.24 -1.27 -3.53
N ALA A 115 26.23 -0.12 -2.87
CA ALA A 115 25.39 0.12 -1.71
C ALA A 115 24.16 0.94 -2.08
N VAL A 116 23.02 0.64 -1.43
CA VAL A 116 21.80 1.45 -1.53
C VAL A 116 21.47 1.99 -0.14
N GLY A 117 21.49 3.31 -0.01
CA GLY A 117 21.04 4.02 1.18
C GLY A 117 19.58 4.41 1.04
N ALA A 118 18.75 4.01 1.99
CA ALA A 118 17.34 4.41 2.03
C ALA A 118 17.06 5.34 3.21
N LYS A 119 16.33 6.43 2.95
CA LYS A 119 15.88 7.40 3.93
C LYS A 119 14.36 7.47 3.90
N ALA A 120 13.74 7.44 5.08
CA ALA A 120 12.32 7.68 5.25
C ALA A 120 12.12 9.02 5.95
N PHE A 121 11.36 9.90 5.32
CA PHE A 121 10.98 11.21 5.84
C PHE A 121 9.52 11.17 6.26
N THR A 122 9.18 11.88 7.33
CA THR A 122 7.79 12.03 7.80
C THR A 122 7.52 13.49 8.10
N ASN A 123 6.24 13.88 8.05
CA ASN A 123 5.81 15.23 8.39
C ASN A 123 5.76 15.53 9.91
N GLY A 124 6.23 14.59 10.75
CA GLY A 124 6.26 14.72 12.21
C GLY A 124 4.90 14.66 12.92
N ARG A 125 3.78 14.50 12.20
CA ARG A 125 2.43 14.44 12.80
C ARG A 125 2.08 13.08 13.41
N SER A 126 2.84 12.05 13.08
CA SER A 126 2.69 10.69 13.61
C SER A 126 4.06 10.06 13.82
N GLU A 127 4.21 9.32 14.90
CA GLU A 127 5.44 8.57 15.17
C GLU A 127 5.51 7.37 14.22
N VAL A 128 6.52 7.35 13.35
CA VAL A 128 6.77 6.26 12.41
C VAL A 128 8.10 5.62 12.78
N ASN A 129 8.07 4.31 13.00
CA ASN A 129 9.25 3.51 13.28
C ASN A 129 9.52 2.58 12.10
N VAL A 130 10.70 2.72 11.48
CA VAL A 130 11.13 1.79 10.42
C VAL A 130 11.62 0.51 11.10
N THR A 131 10.85 -0.56 10.93
CA THR A 131 11.14 -1.88 11.54
C THR A 131 11.99 -2.77 10.64
N SER A 132 11.80 -2.67 9.33
CA SER A 132 12.55 -3.45 8.35
C SER A 132 12.63 -2.70 7.02
N LEU A 133 13.66 -3.00 6.24
CA LEU A 133 13.81 -2.54 4.88
C LEU A 133 14.12 -3.74 3.99
N LYS A 134 13.38 -3.89 2.90
CA LYS A 134 13.57 -4.94 1.90
C LYS A 134 13.76 -4.30 0.55
N LEU A 135 14.84 -4.67 -0.12
CA LEU A 135 15.11 -4.27 -1.50
C LEU A 135 14.70 -5.42 -2.43
N SER A 136 13.82 -5.14 -3.38
CA SER A 136 13.53 -6.07 -4.47
C SER A 136 14.58 -5.88 -5.55
N ALA A 137 15.25 -6.96 -5.92
CA ALA A 137 16.30 -6.97 -6.93
C ALA A 137 16.01 -8.06 -7.98
N PRO A 138 16.63 -7.97 -9.18
CA PRO A 138 16.53 -9.02 -10.19
C PRO A 138 16.94 -10.40 -9.68
N THR A 139 16.44 -11.47 -10.30
CA THR A 139 16.57 -12.86 -9.82
C THR A 139 18.01 -13.33 -9.60
N ASN A 140 18.99 -12.76 -10.30
CA ASN A 140 20.41 -13.16 -10.22
C ASN A 140 21.25 -12.24 -9.32
N TRP A 141 20.61 -11.39 -8.52
CA TRP A 141 21.29 -10.46 -7.64
C TRP A 141 21.22 -10.94 -6.19
N THR A 142 22.34 -10.77 -5.49
CA THR A 142 22.41 -11.03 -4.05
C THR A 142 22.22 -9.71 -3.31
N VAL A 143 21.20 -9.65 -2.45
CA VAL A 143 20.95 -8.48 -1.59
C VAL A 143 21.31 -8.84 -0.16
N THR A 144 22.20 -8.07 0.45
CA THR A 144 22.57 -8.20 1.86
C THR A 144 22.24 -6.89 2.59
N THR A 145 21.54 -6.99 3.71
CA THR A 145 21.20 -5.81 4.52
C THR A 145 22.38 -5.40 5.39
N ALA A 146 22.89 -4.18 5.19
CA ALA A 146 23.84 -3.54 6.08
C ALA A 146 23.12 -2.80 7.23
N GLN A 147 23.82 -2.53 8.33
CA GLN A 147 23.27 -2.03 9.61
C GLN A 147 22.20 -0.92 9.48
N PHE A 148 21.13 -1.05 10.25
CA PHE A 148 20.11 -0.01 10.42
C PHE A 148 20.53 1.00 11.49
N ARG A 149 20.62 2.29 11.16
CA ARG A 149 20.92 3.35 12.13
C ARG A 149 19.84 4.42 12.12
N ARG A 150 19.14 4.58 13.24
CA ARG A 150 18.25 5.74 13.46
C ARG A 150 19.12 6.99 13.57
N GLN A 151 18.94 7.94 12.66
CA GLN A 151 19.50 9.29 12.78
C GLN A 151 18.38 10.22 13.18
N THR A 152 18.47 10.82 14.38
CA THR A 152 17.61 11.92 14.77
C THR A 152 18.18 13.21 14.17
N ALA A 153 17.39 13.91 13.37
CA ALA A 153 17.79 15.23 12.89
C ALA A 153 17.98 16.16 14.10
N ARG A 154 19.14 16.81 14.19
CA ARG A 154 19.39 17.86 15.19
C ARG A 154 18.55 19.08 14.79
N PRO A 155 17.75 19.68 15.70
CA PRO A 155 17.05 20.92 15.39
C PRO A 155 18.09 22.01 15.08
N LEU A 156 17.81 22.80 14.03
CA LEU A 156 18.58 24.01 13.68
C LEU A 156 18.39 25.10 14.72
#